data_AF-A0A962Q9T1-F1
#
_entry.id   AF-A0A962Q9T1-F1
#
_cell.length_a   1.000
_cell.length_b   1.000
_cell.length_c   1.000
_cell.angle_alpha   90.00
_cell.angle_beta   90.00
_cell.angle_gamma   90.00
#
_symmetry.space_group_name_H-M   'P 1'
#
loop_
_entity.id
_entity.type
_entity.pdbx_description
1 polymer ?
#
loop_
_entity_poly.entity_id
_entity_poly.type
_entity_poly.pdbx_seq_one_letter_code
_entity_poly.pdbx_strand_id
1 'polypeptide(L)'
;MSDQFLEIVFSFDTTGSMSPCLQFLRKKLQASIGRLFRDVPNLRIGIVAHGDYEDARYTYVTKQYPLTTAYSKLEEFVQSVKSTNGYDFDECYEFVLHEVQKYNWLPGSKRILVMLGDAHPHMPSYCHNTLNLDWKAETKKLVDMGVSVYAIKCLDHNTKNFWEALAKVGKGKFIELEELSDISDLVMGIVLSQTGQLEEYVKELETAGTMTRSVSKLYSSLREV
;
A
#
# COMPACT_ATOMS: atom_id res chain seq x y z
N MET A 1 14.81 -24.13 -4.29
CA MET A 1 14.10 -23.05 -3.57
C MET A 1 13.98 -21.93 -4.58
N SER A 2 12.77 -21.48 -4.90
CA SER A 2 12.55 -20.60 -6.06
C SER A 2 13.21 -19.23 -5.84
N ASP A 3 14.16 -18.87 -6.72
CA ASP A 3 14.74 -17.53 -6.92
C ASP A 3 13.68 -16.53 -7.46
N GLN A 4 12.47 -16.55 -6.90
CA GLN A 4 11.36 -15.75 -7.36
C GLN A 4 11.43 -14.37 -6.69
N PHE A 5 11.45 -13.32 -7.52
CA PHE A 5 11.35 -11.94 -7.03
C PHE A 5 10.02 -11.71 -6.31
N LEU A 6 10.09 -11.07 -5.15
CA LEU A 6 8.93 -10.52 -4.45
C LEU A 6 8.83 -9.04 -4.81
N GLU A 7 7.77 -8.66 -5.51
CA GLU A 7 7.54 -7.31 -5.97
C GLU A 7 6.30 -6.74 -5.27
N ILE A 8 6.47 -5.65 -4.53
CA ILE A 8 5.38 -5.00 -3.82
C ILE A 8 5.30 -3.53 -4.18
N VAL A 9 4.14 -3.07 -4.63
CA VAL A 9 3.85 -1.65 -4.80
C VAL A 9 2.98 -1.18 -3.65
N PHE A 10 3.41 -0.15 -2.92
CA PHE A 10 2.60 0.50 -1.90
C PHE A 10 1.96 1.75 -2.48
N SER A 11 0.63 1.85 -2.39
CA SER A 11 -0.09 3.07 -2.67
C SER A 11 -0.47 3.78 -1.38
N PHE A 12 0.05 4.99 -1.19
CA PHE A 12 -0.27 5.86 -0.07
C PHE A 12 -1.19 6.97 -0.50
N ASP A 13 -2.36 7.00 0.11
CA ASP A 13 -3.21 8.18 0.11
C ASP A 13 -2.50 9.32 0.83
N THR A 14 -2.42 10.46 0.17
CA THR A 14 -1.73 11.65 0.66
C THR A 14 -2.66 12.82 0.95
N THR A 15 -3.96 12.62 0.91
CA THR A 15 -4.95 13.67 1.18
C THR A 15 -4.97 14.07 2.65
N GLY A 16 -5.75 15.10 2.97
CA GLY A 16 -5.71 15.77 4.27
C GLY A 16 -5.89 14.80 5.45
N SER A 17 -6.86 13.89 5.35
CA SER A 17 -7.16 12.88 6.39
C SER A 17 -6.00 11.89 6.57
N MET A 18 -5.33 11.53 5.48
CA MET A 18 -4.25 10.53 5.46
C MET A 18 -2.85 11.12 5.65
N SER A 19 -2.72 12.45 5.69
CA SER A 19 -1.45 13.14 5.91
C SER A 19 -0.64 12.69 7.15
N PRO A 20 -1.24 12.27 8.30
CA PRO A 20 -0.47 11.71 9.41
C PRO A 20 0.18 10.36 9.09
N CYS A 21 -0.45 9.53 8.24
CA CYS A 21 0.08 8.22 7.84
C CYS A 21 1.44 8.39 7.16
N LEU A 22 1.54 9.32 6.21
CA LEU A 22 2.77 9.66 5.51
C LEU A 22 3.86 10.18 6.47
N GLN A 23 3.50 10.94 7.50
CA GLN A 23 4.45 11.41 8.51
C GLN A 23 4.99 10.27 9.38
N PHE A 24 4.15 9.34 9.82
CA PHE A 24 4.60 8.16 10.56
C PHE A 24 5.50 7.27 9.72
N LEU A 25 5.11 7.06 8.45
CA LEU A 25 5.92 6.32 7.49
C LEU A 25 7.31 6.95 7.35
N ARG A 26 7.42 8.27 7.14
CA ARG A 26 8.72 8.98 7.05
C ARG A 26 9.61 8.79 8.27
N LYS A 27 9.04 8.84 9.47
CA LYS A 27 9.79 8.74 10.73
C LYS A 27 10.37 7.35 10.94
N LYS A 28 9.64 6.31 10.54
CA LYS A 28 9.97 4.90 10.82
C LYS A 28 10.51 4.12 9.61
N LEU A 29 10.46 4.71 8.41
CA LEU A 29 10.96 4.17 7.14
C LEU A 29 12.43 3.73 7.22
N GLN A 30 13.29 4.58 7.81
CA GLN A 30 14.73 4.37 7.86
C GLN A 30 15.12 3.04 8.49
N ALA A 31 14.55 2.74 9.67
CA ALA A 31 14.88 1.54 10.41
C ALA A 31 14.21 0.30 9.82
N SER A 32 12.95 0.42 9.38
CA SER A 32 12.11 -0.73 9.02
C SER A 32 12.40 -1.23 7.61
N ILE A 33 12.35 -0.36 6.61
CA ILE A 33 12.52 -0.79 5.21
C ILE A 33 13.98 -1.14 4.90
N GLY A 34 14.94 -0.45 5.52
CA GLY A 34 16.36 -0.80 5.42
C GLY A 34 16.67 -2.22 5.92
N ARG A 35 15.92 -2.72 6.91
CA ARG A 35 15.98 -4.11 7.36
C ARG A 35 15.42 -5.06 6.31
N LEU A 36 14.26 -4.75 5.72
CA LEU A 36 13.63 -5.62 4.71
C LEU A 36 14.53 -5.87 3.50
N PHE A 37 15.18 -4.84 2.96
CA PHE A 37 16.09 -5.01 1.82
C PHE A 37 17.35 -5.81 2.16
N ARG A 38 17.70 -5.93 3.45
CA ARG A 38 18.82 -6.73 3.94
C ARG A 38 18.41 -8.19 4.15
N ASP A 39 17.24 -8.39 4.74
CA ASP A 39 16.79 -9.69 5.22
C ASP A 39 15.97 -10.48 4.17
N VAL A 40 15.41 -9.77 3.18
CA VAL A 40 14.59 -10.36 2.11
C VAL A 40 15.29 -10.24 0.75
N PRO A 41 15.98 -11.29 0.29
CA PRO A 41 16.63 -11.27 -1.02
C PRO A 41 15.57 -11.14 -2.13
N ASN A 42 15.95 -10.49 -3.23
CA ASN A 42 15.09 -10.27 -4.41
C ASN A 42 13.79 -9.48 -4.13
N LEU A 43 13.71 -8.75 -3.01
CA LEU A 43 12.63 -7.80 -2.75
C LEU A 43 12.80 -6.58 -3.66
N ARG A 44 11.72 -6.22 -4.37
CA ARG A 44 11.59 -4.92 -5.04
C ARG A 44 10.36 -4.21 -4.53
N ILE A 45 10.54 -2.93 -4.17
CA ILE A 45 9.45 -2.07 -3.74
C ILE A 45 9.26 -0.93 -4.73
N GLY A 46 8.00 -0.66 -5.06
CA GLY A 46 7.56 0.53 -5.78
C GLY A 46 6.58 1.31 -4.91
N ILE A 47 6.41 2.60 -5.19
CA ILE A 47 5.52 3.46 -4.39
C ILE A 47 4.68 4.33 -5.33
N VAL A 48 3.37 4.40 -5.06
CA VAL A 48 2.46 5.42 -5.61
C VAL A 48 2.03 6.29 -4.43
N ALA A 49 2.24 7.60 -4.52
CA ALA A 49 1.59 8.57 -3.66
C ALA A 49 0.47 9.22 -4.46
N HIS A 50 -0.76 9.24 -3.96
CA HIS A 50 -1.91 9.79 -4.67
C HIS A 50 -2.65 10.82 -3.82
N GLY A 51 -3.09 11.90 -4.46
CA GLY A 51 -4.15 12.76 -3.95
C GLY A 51 -5.44 12.46 -4.69
N ASP A 52 -6.13 13.51 -5.12
CA ASP A 52 -7.27 13.37 -6.02
C ASP A 52 -7.11 14.14 -7.35
N TYR A 53 -8.08 14.02 -8.26
CA TYR A 53 -8.05 14.67 -9.55
C TYR A 53 -7.92 16.21 -9.44
N GLU A 54 -8.58 16.82 -8.46
CA GLU A 54 -8.52 18.27 -8.27
C GLU A 54 -7.16 18.76 -7.76
N ASP A 55 -6.40 17.90 -7.09
CA ASP A 55 -5.03 18.20 -6.63
C ASP A 55 -4.06 18.43 -7.79
N ALA A 56 -4.38 18.01 -9.02
CA ALA A 56 -3.59 18.27 -10.23
C ALA A 56 -3.18 19.75 -10.39
N ARG A 57 -4.02 20.67 -9.92
CA ARG A 57 -3.83 22.12 -10.08
C ARG A 57 -2.91 22.74 -9.01
N TYR A 58 -2.68 22.02 -7.91
CA TYR A 58 -2.02 22.57 -6.72
C TYR A 58 -0.80 21.76 -6.30
N THR A 59 -0.86 20.43 -6.43
CA THR A 59 0.20 19.51 -6.03
C THR A 59 0.44 18.45 -7.10
N TYR A 60 -0.33 17.37 -7.11
CA TYR A 60 -0.30 16.26 -8.07
C TYR A 60 -1.53 15.36 -7.88
N VAL A 61 -1.95 14.66 -8.94
CA VAL A 61 -2.90 13.53 -8.79
C VAL A 61 -2.16 12.31 -8.28
N THR A 62 -1.08 11.91 -8.96
CA THR A 62 -0.20 10.84 -8.50
C THR A 62 1.28 11.22 -8.67
N LYS A 63 2.12 10.67 -7.79
CA LYS A 63 3.57 10.59 -7.93
C LYS A 63 3.98 9.13 -7.77
N GLN A 64 4.87 8.67 -8.63
CA GLN A 64 5.23 7.27 -8.71
C GLN A 64 6.74 7.08 -8.65
N TYR A 65 7.16 6.05 -7.93
CA TYR A 65 8.50 5.51 -7.99
C TYR A 65 8.43 4.04 -8.42
N PRO A 66 9.16 3.64 -9.48
CA PRO A 66 9.08 2.29 -10.03
C PRO A 66 9.63 1.24 -9.05
N LEU A 67 9.31 -0.03 -9.30
CA LEU A 67 9.85 -1.15 -8.51
C LEU A 67 11.37 -1.16 -8.59
N THR A 68 12.04 -1.14 -7.44
CA THR A 68 13.50 -1.09 -7.32
C THR A 68 14.00 -1.89 -6.12
N THR A 69 15.28 -2.27 -6.16
CA THR A 69 16.04 -2.77 -5.00
C THR A 69 16.77 -1.64 -4.25
N ALA A 70 16.76 -0.41 -4.78
CA ALA A 70 17.51 0.72 -4.24
C ALA A 70 16.74 1.41 -3.11
N TYR A 71 16.93 0.92 -1.87
CA TYR A 71 16.31 1.47 -0.66
C TYR A 71 16.46 3.00 -0.53
N SER A 72 17.68 3.53 -0.70
CA SER A 72 17.95 4.97 -0.55
C SER A 72 17.11 5.83 -1.49
N LYS A 73 16.77 5.33 -2.67
CA LYS A 73 15.92 6.05 -3.62
C LYS A 73 14.44 6.04 -3.25
N LEU A 74 13.96 4.96 -2.64
CA LEU A 74 12.61 4.92 -2.08
C LEU A 74 12.47 5.88 -0.90
N GLU A 75 13.48 5.93 -0.04
CA GLU A 75 13.54 6.87 1.08
C GLU A 75 13.52 8.33 0.58
N GLU A 76 14.42 8.69 -0.34
CA GLU A 76 14.43 10.01 -1.00
C GLU A 76 13.05 10.36 -1.58
N PHE A 77 12.42 9.41 -2.27
CA PHE A 77 11.10 9.60 -2.85
C PHE A 77 10.04 9.91 -1.77
N VAL A 78 9.93 9.09 -0.72
CA VAL A 78 8.91 9.31 0.32
C VAL A 78 9.12 10.63 1.06
N GLN A 79 10.38 11.04 1.28
CA GLN A 79 10.67 12.36 1.86
C GLN A 79 10.26 13.52 0.93
N SER A 80 10.29 13.32 -0.40
CA SER A 80 9.96 14.35 -1.39
C SER A 80 8.46 14.54 -1.68
N VAL A 81 7.65 13.52 -1.39
CA VAL A 81 6.19 13.56 -1.57
C VAL A 81 5.59 14.66 -0.68
N LYS A 82 4.47 15.28 -1.04
CA LYS A 82 3.83 16.32 -0.21
C LYS A 82 2.44 15.83 0.18
N SER A 83 1.84 16.38 1.22
CA SER A 83 0.42 16.14 1.43
C SER A 83 -0.39 16.86 0.34
N THR A 84 -1.55 16.32 0.02
CA THR A 84 -2.54 16.85 -0.91
C THR A 84 -3.85 17.12 -0.15
N ASN A 85 -4.89 17.60 -0.83
CA ASN A 85 -6.12 18.03 -0.17
C ASN A 85 -7.32 17.08 -0.36
N GLY A 86 -7.43 16.37 -1.49
CA GLY A 86 -8.60 15.52 -1.81
C GLY A 86 -9.81 16.31 -2.34
N TYR A 87 -10.18 17.41 -1.68
CA TYR A 87 -11.29 18.33 -2.00
C TYR A 87 -12.71 17.76 -1.86
N ASP A 88 -12.94 16.49 -2.17
CA ASP A 88 -14.15 15.77 -1.81
C ASP A 88 -13.85 14.55 -0.91
N PHE A 89 -14.83 13.67 -0.68
CA PHE A 89 -14.65 12.51 0.20
C PHE A 89 -14.14 11.28 -0.55
N ASP A 90 -14.45 11.17 -1.83
CA ASP A 90 -14.00 10.06 -2.65
C ASP A 90 -12.59 10.40 -3.17
N GLU A 91 -11.80 9.39 -3.49
CA GLU A 91 -10.39 9.57 -3.86
C GLU A 91 -10.08 8.74 -5.13
N CYS A 92 -9.02 9.08 -5.85
CA CYS A 92 -8.72 8.49 -7.17
C CYS A 92 -8.13 7.06 -7.13
N TYR A 93 -8.64 6.16 -6.27
CA TYR A 93 -8.15 4.79 -6.14
C TYR A 93 -8.27 3.98 -7.46
N GLU A 94 -9.30 4.23 -8.28
CA GLU A 94 -9.43 3.63 -9.61
C GLU A 94 -8.30 4.06 -10.55
N PHE A 95 -7.81 5.29 -10.41
CA PHE A 95 -6.67 5.79 -11.16
C PHE A 95 -5.35 5.17 -10.68
N VAL A 96 -5.19 4.96 -9.38
CA VAL A 96 -4.06 4.19 -8.82
C VAL A 96 -4.03 2.78 -9.41
N LEU A 97 -5.16 2.06 -9.40
CA LEU A 97 -5.26 0.71 -9.96
C LEU A 97 -4.91 0.69 -11.46
N HIS A 98 -5.24 1.76 -12.19
CA HIS A 98 -4.85 1.94 -13.59
C HIS A 98 -3.34 2.16 -13.77
N GLU A 99 -2.74 3.05 -12.97
CA GLU A 99 -1.31 3.38 -13.07
C GLU A 99 -0.41 2.21 -12.66
N VAL A 100 -0.79 1.42 -11.66
CA VAL A 100 -0.01 0.26 -11.19
C VAL A 100 0.14 -0.83 -12.26
N GLN A 101 -0.76 -0.90 -13.24
CA GLN A 101 -0.61 -1.81 -14.39
C GLN A 101 0.62 -1.47 -15.26
N LYS A 102 1.11 -0.23 -15.19
CA LYS A 102 2.24 0.27 -16.00
C LYS A 102 3.60 0.08 -15.32
N TYR A 103 3.62 -0.44 -14.09
CA TYR A 103 4.86 -0.67 -13.35
C TYR A 103 5.75 -1.72 -14.01
N ASN A 104 7.05 -1.60 -13.77
CA ASN A 104 8.11 -2.45 -14.31
C ASN A 104 8.23 -3.81 -13.58
N TRP A 105 7.11 -4.55 -13.53
CA TRP A 105 6.98 -5.89 -12.98
C TRP A 105 7.82 -6.92 -13.77
N LEU A 106 8.50 -7.83 -13.09
CA LEU A 106 9.27 -8.90 -13.74
C LEU A 106 8.39 -10.08 -14.11
N PRO A 107 8.58 -10.70 -15.29
CA PRO A 107 7.94 -11.96 -15.62
C PRO A 107 8.22 -13.03 -14.55
N GLY A 108 7.19 -13.74 -14.11
CA GLY A 108 7.31 -14.83 -13.14
C GLY A 108 7.56 -14.41 -11.69
N SER A 109 7.56 -13.11 -11.36
CA SER A 109 7.62 -12.63 -9.98
C SER A 109 6.32 -12.87 -9.21
N LYS A 110 6.41 -12.85 -7.88
CA LYS A 110 5.25 -12.73 -7.00
C LYS A 110 4.92 -11.25 -6.83
N ARG A 111 3.70 -10.84 -7.18
CA ARG A 111 3.33 -9.43 -7.32
C ARG A 111 2.19 -9.05 -6.39
N ILE A 112 2.37 -7.98 -5.62
CA ILE A 112 1.37 -7.50 -4.67
C ILE A 112 1.25 -5.99 -4.80
N LEU A 113 0.02 -5.50 -4.92
CA LEU A 113 -0.32 -4.10 -4.68
C LEU A 113 -0.88 -3.99 -3.26
N VAL A 114 -0.29 -3.17 -2.41
CA VAL A 114 -0.83 -2.80 -1.10
C VAL A 114 -1.38 -1.39 -1.22
N MET A 115 -2.69 -1.25 -1.13
CA MET A 115 -3.37 0.05 -1.26
C MET A 115 -3.89 0.49 0.09
N LEU A 116 -3.53 1.71 0.51
CA LEU A 116 -3.87 2.28 1.80
C LEU A 116 -4.67 3.56 1.63
N GLY A 117 -5.76 3.70 2.38
CA GLY A 117 -6.63 4.87 2.32
C GLY A 117 -7.84 4.74 3.24
N ASP A 118 -8.65 5.79 3.32
CA ASP A 118 -9.82 5.88 4.20
C ASP A 118 -11.13 6.17 3.46
N ALA A 119 -11.09 6.40 2.15
CA ALA A 119 -12.20 6.87 1.32
C ALA A 119 -12.83 5.77 0.41
N HIS A 120 -13.81 6.17 -0.41
CA HIS A 120 -14.31 5.39 -1.56
C HIS A 120 -13.61 5.82 -2.86
N PRO A 121 -13.64 4.99 -3.92
CA PRO A 121 -13.17 5.41 -5.24
C PRO A 121 -14.21 6.27 -5.96
N HIS A 122 -13.74 7.13 -6.86
CA HIS A 122 -14.63 7.84 -7.78
C HIS A 122 -15.37 6.90 -8.73
N MET A 123 -16.62 7.25 -9.05
CA MET A 123 -17.42 6.52 -10.03
C MET A 123 -16.91 6.79 -11.47
N PRO A 124 -17.15 5.88 -12.44
CA PRO A 124 -16.78 6.11 -13.84
C PRO A 124 -17.39 7.38 -14.45
N SER A 125 -18.56 7.80 -13.97
CA SER A 125 -19.26 9.01 -14.42
C SER A 125 -18.80 10.29 -13.74
N TYR A 126 -17.84 10.22 -12.80
CA TYR A 126 -17.30 11.40 -12.15
C TYR A 126 -16.61 12.30 -13.17
N CYS A 127 -16.87 13.61 -13.11
CA CYS A 127 -16.51 14.54 -14.19
C CYS A 127 -14.99 14.65 -14.41
N HIS A 128 -14.18 14.43 -13.39
CA HIS A 128 -12.72 14.48 -13.49
C HIS A 128 -12.08 13.10 -13.80
N ASN A 129 -12.83 12.00 -13.65
CA ASN A 129 -12.44 10.68 -14.14
C ASN A 129 -12.65 10.59 -15.67
N THR A 130 -11.86 11.36 -16.41
CA THR A 130 -11.96 11.49 -17.87
C THR A 130 -11.73 10.19 -18.65
N LEU A 131 -11.13 9.18 -18.00
CA LEU A 131 -10.88 7.85 -18.55
C LEU A 131 -12.04 6.88 -18.29
N ASN A 132 -13.06 7.29 -17.52
CA ASN A 132 -14.19 6.47 -17.09
C ASN A 132 -13.74 5.16 -16.44
N LEU A 133 -12.70 5.23 -15.60
CA LEU A 133 -12.14 4.08 -14.92
C LEU A 133 -13.13 3.51 -13.91
N ASP A 134 -13.27 2.20 -13.91
CA ASP A 134 -14.04 1.45 -12.91
C ASP A 134 -13.07 0.62 -12.07
N TRP A 135 -13.07 0.84 -10.76
CA TRP A 135 -12.12 0.19 -9.87
C TRP A 135 -12.20 -1.35 -9.93
N LYS A 136 -13.37 -1.96 -10.16
CA LYS A 136 -13.50 -3.41 -10.28
C LYS A 136 -12.88 -3.91 -11.58
N ALA A 137 -13.08 -3.17 -12.67
CA ALA A 137 -12.47 -3.48 -13.96
C ALA A 137 -10.94 -3.37 -13.89
N GLU A 138 -10.40 -2.27 -13.33
CA GLU A 138 -8.95 -2.09 -13.18
C GLU A 138 -8.34 -3.13 -12.23
N THR A 139 -9.03 -3.49 -11.14
CA THR A 139 -8.59 -4.56 -10.23
C THR A 139 -8.51 -5.92 -10.94
N LYS A 140 -9.48 -6.26 -11.78
CA LYS A 140 -9.45 -7.51 -12.56
C LYS A 140 -8.26 -7.56 -13.53
N LYS A 141 -7.95 -6.44 -14.20
CA LYS A 141 -6.75 -6.35 -15.06
C LYS A 141 -5.47 -6.66 -14.29
N LEU A 142 -5.33 -6.12 -13.08
CA LEU A 142 -4.20 -6.43 -12.19
C LEU A 142 -4.14 -7.92 -11.82
N VAL A 143 -5.29 -8.53 -11.49
CA VAL A 143 -5.36 -9.96 -11.20
C VAL A 143 -4.97 -10.82 -12.42
N ASP A 144 -5.39 -10.42 -13.62
CA ASP A 144 -5.01 -11.10 -14.87
C ASP A 144 -3.49 -10.98 -15.15
N MET A 145 -2.85 -9.92 -14.64
CA MET A 145 -1.39 -9.76 -14.62
C MET A 145 -0.71 -10.52 -13.47
N GLY A 146 -1.45 -11.26 -12.64
CA GLY A 146 -0.92 -11.99 -11.48
C GLY A 146 -0.59 -11.11 -10.28
N VAL A 147 -1.15 -9.89 -10.20
CA VAL A 147 -1.00 -8.97 -9.06
C VAL A 147 -2.15 -9.18 -8.09
N SER A 148 -1.86 -9.61 -6.86
CA SER A 148 -2.83 -9.61 -5.76
C SER A 148 -2.97 -8.21 -5.16
N VAL A 149 -4.19 -7.81 -4.79
CA VAL A 149 -4.45 -6.49 -4.17
C VAL A 149 -4.79 -6.63 -2.70
N TYR A 150 -3.94 -6.09 -1.84
CA TYR A 150 -4.16 -5.99 -0.41
C TYR A 150 -4.78 -4.62 -0.13
N ALA A 151 -5.96 -4.63 0.46
CA ALA A 151 -6.81 -3.48 0.69
C ALA A 151 -6.72 -3.11 2.18
N ILE A 152 -6.04 -2.00 2.47
CA ILE A 152 -5.79 -1.54 3.84
C ILE A 152 -6.71 -0.36 4.13
N LYS A 153 -7.78 -0.61 4.89
CA LYS A 153 -8.65 0.46 5.37
C LYS A 153 -7.99 1.15 6.55
N CYS A 154 -7.81 2.45 6.42
CA CYS A 154 -7.37 3.35 7.47
C CYS A 154 -8.55 4.16 8.00
N LEU A 155 -8.42 4.66 9.23
CA LEU A 155 -9.41 5.52 9.90
C LEU A 155 -10.81 4.88 10.03
N ASP A 156 -11.68 5.48 10.84
CA ASP A 156 -13.03 4.96 11.11
C ASP A 156 -14.09 5.63 10.25
N HIS A 157 -13.87 5.63 8.93
CA HIS A 157 -14.87 6.03 7.96
C HIS A 157 -15.71 4.83 7.48
N ASN A 158 -16.95 5.09 7.07
CA ASN A 158 -17.88 4.06 6.59
C ASN A 158 -17.56 3.63 5.14
N THR A 159 -16.35 3.10 4.93
CA THR A 159 -15.80 2.69 3.62
C THR A 159 -15.44 1.20 3.56
N LYS A 160 -15.70 0.47 4.66
CA LYS A 160 -15.36 -0.96 4.82
C LYS A 160 -15.85 -1.83 3.67
N ASN A 161 -17.08 -1.62 3.21
CA ASN A 161 -17.67 -2.40 2.12
C ASN A 161 -16.85 -2.31 0.83
N PHE A 162 -16.27 -1.14 0.53
CA PHE A 162 -15.39 -0.98 -0.62
C PHE A 162 -14.08 -1.74 -0.42
N TRP A 163 -13.38 -1.51 0.71
CA TRP A 163 -12.09 -2.13 0.97
C TRP A 163 -12.17 -3.67 1.03
N GLU A 164 -13.21 -4.24 1.63
CA GLU A 164 -13.47 -5.68 1.61
C GLU A 164 -13.73 -6.19 0.19
N ALA A 165 -14.53 -5.46 -0.59
CA ALA A 165 -14.82 -5.83 -1.96
C ALA A 165 -13.58 -5.74 -2.86
N LEU A 166 -12.70 -4.76 -2.63
CA LEU A 166 -11.44 -4.60 -3.34
C LEU A 166 -10.52 -5.80 -3.09
N ALA A 167 -10.30 -6.18 -1.82
CA ALA A 167 -9.51 -7.35 -1.47
C ALA A 167 -10.05 -8.63 -2.13
N LYS A 168 -11.37 -8.79 -2.10
CA LYS A 168 -12.05 -9.96 -2.70
C LYS A 168 -11.87 -10.01 -4.21
N VAL A 169 -12.10 -8.91 -4.92
CA VAL A 169 -11.91 -8.84 -6.38
C VAL A 169 -10.43 -9.03 -6.74
N GLY A 170 -9.55 -8.42 -5.95
CA GLY A 170 -8.09 -8.45 -6.12
C GLY A 170 -7.40 -9.73 -5.68
N LYS A 171 -8.14 -10.76 -5.23
CA LYS A 171 -7.59 -12.01 -4.69
C LYS A 171 -6.46 -11.77 -3.68
N GLY A 172 -6.67 -10.81 -2.79
CA GLY A 172 -5.73 -10.45 -1.73
C GLY A 172 -6.41 -10.37 -0.37
N LYS A 173 -5.85 -9.56 0.52
CA LYS A 173 -6.30 -9.45 1.91
C LYS A 173 -6.95 -8.11 2.20
N PHE A 174 -7.97 -8.14 3.05
CA PHE A 174 -8.51 -6.95 3.68
C PHE A 174 -7.91 -6.83 5.08
N ILE A 175 -7.42 -5.65 5.43
CA ILE A 175 -6.83 -5.35 6.74
C ILE A 175 -7.34 -3.99 7.19
N GLU A 176 -7.72 -3.88 8.46
CA GLU A 176 -8.00 -2.59 9.10
C GLU A 176 -6.76 -2.15 9.87
N LEU A 177 -6.23 -0.98 9.52
CA LEU A 177 -5.15 -0.34 10.26
C LEU A 177 -5.77 0.53 11.37
N GLU A 178 -5.83 -0.02 12.59
CA GLU A 178 -6.44 0.67 13.76
C GLU A 178 -5.70 1.97 14.09
N GLU A 179 -4.37 1.95 14.02
CA GLU A 179 -3.51 3.08 14.37
C GLU A 179 -2.58 3.42 13.20
N LEU A 180 -2.66 4.64 12.68
CA LEU A 180 -1.78 5.08 11.59
C LEU A 180 -0.28 5.01 11.97
N SER A 181 0.03 5.03 13.26
CA SER A 181 1.40 4.92 13.76
C SER A 181 2.03 3.53 13.55
N ASP A 182 1.20 2.51 13.28
CA ASP A 182 1.59 1.12 13.02
C ASP A 182 1.89 0.86 11.54
N ILE A 183 1.92 1.91 10.70
CA ILE A 183 2.14 1.76 9.26
C ILE A 183 3.46 1.04 8.91
N SER A 184 4.50 1.23 9.72
CA SER A 184 5.78 0.53 9.49
C SER A 184 5.69 -0.94 9.88
N ASP A 185 4.97 -1.25 10.95
CA ASP A 185 4.65 -2.62 11.35
C ASP A 185 3.82 -3.31 10.26
N LEU A 186 2.86 -2.62 9.64
CA LEU A 186 2.13 -3.14 8.48
C LEU A 186 3.05 -3.48 7.30
N VAL A 187 3.94 -2.57 6.92
CA VAL A 187 4.88 -2.79 5.81
C VAL A 187 5.79 -3.99 6.11
N MET A 188 6.36 -4.05 7.32
CA MET A 188 7.18 -5.17 7.79
C MET A 188 6.38 -6.48 7.76
N GLY A 189 5.19 -6.49 8.35
CA GLY A 189 4.34 -7.66 8.46
C GLY A 189 3.91 -8.21 7.11
N ILE A 190 3.50 -7.34 6.19
CA ILE A 190 3.16 -7.75 4.82
C ILE A 190 4.35 -8.41 4.17
N VAL A 191 5.52 -7.77 4.14
CA VAL A 191 6.70 -8.32 3.45
C VAL A 191 7.15 -9.64 4.08
N LEU A 192 7.28 -9.69 5.41
CA LEU A 192 7.74 -10.89 6.13
C LEU A 192 6.72 -12.05 6.09
N SER A 193 5.41 -11.74 5.99
CA SER A 193 4.40 -12.79 5.76
C SER A 193 4.59 -13.49 4.42
N GLN A 194 5.18 -12.82 3.43
CA GLN A 194 5.45 -13.42 2.12
C GLN A 194 6.71 -14.27 2.09
N THR A 195 7.57 -14.17 3.11
CA THR A 195 8.84 -14.90 3.22
C THR A 195 8.82 -16.00 4.28
N GLY A 196 7.75 -16.09 5.08
CA GLY A 196 7.64 -17.01 6.20
C GLY A 196 8.38 -16.56 7.47
N GLN A 197 8.90 -15.34 7.49
CA GLN A 197 9.68 -14.78 8.61
C GLN A 197 8.82 -13.99 9.62
N LEU A 198 7.50 -13.89 9.39
CA LEU A 198 6.61 -13.11 10.26
C LEU A 198 6.63 -13.60 11.72
N GLU A 199 6.59 -14.91 11.95
CA GLU A 199 6.54 -15.46 13.32
C GLU A 199 7.82 -15.22 14.13
N GLU A 200 8.97 -15.20 13.46
CA GLU A 200 10.24 -14.86 14.09
C GLU A 200 10.24 -13.39 14.51
N TYR A 201 9.80 -12.50 13.62
CA TYR A 201 9.70 -11.08 13.91
C TYR A 201 8.68 -10.76 15.01
N VAL A 202 7.55 -11.47 15.05
CA VAL A 202 6.57 -11.35 16.15
C VAL A 202 7.22 -11.68 17.50
N LYS A 203 7.98 -12.76 17.59
CA LYS A 203 8.70 -13.13 18.83
C LYS A 203 9.75 -12.10 19.22
N GLU A 204 10.43 -11.49 18.26
CA GLU A 204 11.38 -10.40 18.52
C GLU A 204 10.68 -9.20 19.18
N LEU A 205 9.53 -8.79 18.66
CA LEU A 205 8.75 -7.66 19.20
C LEU A 205 8.18 -7.96 20.59
N GLU A 206 7.75 -9.19 20.84
CA GLU A 206 7.32 -9.64 22.16
C GLU A 206 8.50 -9.60 23.16
N THR A 207 9.67 -10.10 22.76
CA THR A 207 10.88 -10.10 23.60
C THR A 207 11.39 -8.69 23.88
N ALA A 208 11.30 -7.79 22.89
CA ALA A 208 11.69 -6.39 23.02
C ALA A 208 10.67 -5.55 23.80
N GLY A 209 9.47 -6.09 24.09
CA GLY A 209 8.40 -5.36 24.76
C GLY A 209 7.76 -4.27 23.91
N THR A 210 7.89 -4.33 22.58
CA THR A 210 7.35 -3.35 21.64
C THR A 210 6.05 -3.79 20.97
N MET A 211 5.59 -5.02 21.25
CA MET A 211 4.32 -5.55 20.76
C MET A 211 3.12 -4.83 21.40
N THR A 212 2.49 -3.92 20.66
CA THR A 212 1.23 -3.29 21.09
C THR A 212 0.02 -4.18 20.75
N ARG A 213 -1.14 -3.87 21.34
CA ARG A 213 -2.39 -4.58 21.03
C ARG A 213 -2.80 -4.44 19.56
N SER A 214 -2.64 -3.24 18.99
CA SER A 214 -2.97 -2.95 17.59
C SER A 214 -2.04 -3.71 16.64
N VAL A 215 -0.74 -3.73 16.92
CA VAL A 215 0.26 -4.51 16.15
C VAL A 215 0.01 -6.01 16.25
N SER A 216 -0.36 -6.51 17.43
CA SER A 216 -0.71 -7.94 17.62
C SER A 216 -1.92 -8.37 16.79
N LYS A 217 -2.99 -7.55 16.76
CA LYS A 217 -4.16 -7.79 15.90
C LYS A 217 -3.79 -7.73 14.42
N LEU A 218 -2.99 -6.73 14.04
CA LEU A 218 -2.51 -6.58 12.67
C LEU A 218 -1.78 -7.84 12.19
N TYR A 219 -0.81 -8.35 12.95
CA TYR A 219 -0.10 -9.58 12.58
C TYR A 219 -0.99 -10.82 12.62
N SER A 220 -2.01 -10.85 13.48
CA SER A 220 -3.03 -11.92 13.45
C SER A 220 -3.80 -11.94 12.13
N SER A 221 -4.16 -10.78 11.57
CA SER A 221 -4.83 -10.71 10.25
C SER A 221 -3.93 -11.17 9.09
N LEU A 222 -2.60 -11.05 9.26
CA LEU A 222 -1.64 -11.48 8.25
C LEU A 222 -1.37 -12.98 8.29
N ARG A 223 -1.51 -13.61 9.47
CA ARG A 223 -1.31 -15.05 9.72
C ARG A 223 -2.31 -16.00 9.06
N GLU A 224 -3.50 -15.53 8.69
CA GLU A 224 -4.55 -16.38 8.09
C GLU A 224 -4.18 -16.82 6.66
N VAL A 225 -3.14 -17.64 6.50
CA VAL A 225 -2.69 -18.27 5.25
C VAL A 225 -2.47 -19.75 5.50
#